data_AF-A0A0N8GP07-F1
#
_entry.id   AF-A0A0N8GP07-F1
#
_cell.length_a   1.000
_cell.length_b   1.000
_cell.length_c   1.000
_cell.angle_alpha   90.00
_cell.angle_beta   90.00
_cell.angle_gamma   90.00
#
_symmetry.space_group_name_H-M   'P 1'
#
loop_
_entity.id
_entity.type
_entity.pdbx_description
1 polymer ?
#
loop_
_entity_poly.entity_id
_entity_poly.type
_entity_poly.pdbx_seq_one_letter_code
_entity_poly.pdbx_strand_id
1 'polypeptide(L)'
;MSKPKLRAIIIFITLLGVSLSSLFITGKIIAAPPAQSDTPVHGWNVCEDLGMGAIPGLGDTRQRFRLCNSGWEILTYCLDPGEAPPTVGAMCSRVSEDVYWCSDAAQQIRFYEMVQTPAPEQPPAPTHTPTPTVTSTPTPTNTTQPPSPPQESEEEEEEAAPTAQPAPRPQPGGPGNLGYLLAAGFTVLGGGGFTFYRLAIKRK
;
A
#
# COMPACT_ATOMS: atom_id res chain seq x y z
N MET A 1 -8.46 51.98 44.79
CA MET A 1 -8.94 51.54 43.46
C MET A 1 -10.20 50.70 43.67
N SER A 2 -11.37 51.19 43.24
CA SER A 2 -12.65 50.55 43.58
C SER A 2 -12.77 49.15 42.97
N LYS A 3 -13.19 48.16 43.79
CA LYS A 3 -13.45 46.75 43.41
C LYS A 3 -14.11 46.51 42.03
N PRO A 4 -15.05 47.35 41.52
CA PRO A 4 -15.58 47.19 40.16
C PRO A 4 -14.54 47.37 39.03
N LYS A 5 -13.54 48.25 39.20
CA LYS A 5 -12.53 48.52 38.15
C LYS A 5 -11.58 47.34 37.95
N LEU A 6 -11.26 46.60 39.02
CA LEU A 6 -10.38 45.42 38.93
C LEU A 6 -11.05 44.25 38.20
N ARG A 7 -12.36 44.04 38.40
CA ARG A 7 -13.11 42.99 37.70
C ARG A 7 -13.18 43.23 36.19
N ALA A 8 -13.39 44.48 35.77
CA ALA A 8 -13.41 44.84 34.35
C ALA A 8 -12.06 44.59 33.66
N ILE A 9 -10.95 44.89 34.32
CA ILE A 9 -9.60 44.67 33.78
C ILE A 9 -9.30 43.18 33.60
N ILE A 10 -9.64 42.34 34.58
CA ILE A 10 -9.42 40.88 34.48
C ILE A 10 -10.21 40.29 33.31
N ILE A 11 -11.47 40.69 33.14
CA ILE A 11 -12.31 40.22 32.02
C ILE A 11 -11.70 40.60 30.67
N PHE A 12 -11.21 41.85 30.56
CA PHE A 12 -10.60 42.33 29.32
C PHE A 12 -9.32 41.57 28.95
N ILE A 13 -8.46 41.28 29.94
CA ILE A 13 -7.23 40.50 29.73
C ILE A 13 -7.56 39.07 29.30
N THR A 14 -8.56 38.44 29.91
CA THR A 14 -8.96 37.07 29.52
C THR A 14 -9.52 37.01 28.10
N LEU A 15 -10.33 37.98 27.68
CA LEU A 15 -10.87 38.03 26.32
C LEU A 15 -9.77 38.26 25.28
N LEU A 16 -8.79 39.14 25.59
CA LEU A 16 -7.66 39.40 24.72
C LEU A 16 -6.78 38.15 24.54
N GLY A 17 -6.52 37.42 25.64
CA GLY A 17 -5.75 36.17 25.60
C GLY A 17 -6.42 35.09 24.75
N VAL A 18 -7.73 34.91 24.86
CA VAL A 18 -8.48 33.95 24.03
C VAL A 18 -8.46 34.37 22.55
N SER A 19 -8.61 35.66 22.25
CA SER A 19 -8.58 36.17 20.87
C SER A 19 -7.21 36.08 20.20
N LEU A 20 -6.11 36.18 20.96
CA LEU A 20 -4.75 36.00 20.43
C LEU A 20 -4.40 34.53 20.20
N SER A 21 -4.98 33.63 21.00
CA SER A 21 -4.74 32.18 20.90
C SER A 21 -5.34 31.56 19.63
N SER A 22 -6.44 32.13 19.11
CA SER A 22 -7.12 31.61 17.91
C SER A 22 -6.40 31.92 16.59
N LEU A 23 -5.45 32.86 16.58
CA LEU A 23 -4.68 33.22 15.37
C LEU A 23 -3.51 32.26 15.08
N PHE A 24 -3.15 31.36 16.02
CA PHE A 24 -2.09 30.37 15.81
C PHE A 24 -2.57 29.08 15.14
N ILE A 25 -3.87 28.93 14.87
CA ILE A 25 -4.39 27.83 14.06
C ILE A 25 -4.22 28.19 12.57
N THR A 26 -2.96 28.37 12.13
CA THR A 26 -2.64 28.32 10.70
C THR A 26 -2.80 26.86 10.28
N GLY A 27 -4.01 26.51 9.84
CA GLY A 27 -4.33 25.18 9.36
C GLY A 27 -3.39 24.84 8.20
N LYS A 28 -2.50 23.88 8.42
CA LYS A 28 -1.86 23.18 7.31
C LYS A 28 -3.01 22.53 6.55
N ILE A 29 -3.31 23.03 5.35
CA ILE A 29 -4.18 22.33 4.41
C ILE A 29 -3.40 21.10 3.99
N ILE A 30 -3.58 20.02 4.74
CA ILE A 30 -3.09 18.70 4.37
C ILE A 30 -4.01 18.30 3.22
N ALA A 31 -3.47 18.32 2.00
CA ALA A 31 -4.16 17.74 0.85
C ALA A 31 -4.66 16.35 1.27
N ALA A 32 -5.94 16.07 1.03
CA ALA A 32 -6.51 14.76 1.36
C ALA A 32 -5.58 13.68 0.78
N PRO A 33 -5.18 12.67 1.58
CA PRO A 33 -4.37 11.58 1.07
C PRO A 33 -5.02 11.03 -0.21
N PRO A 34 -4.24 10.72 -1.26
CA PRO A 34 -4.79 10.16 -2.48
C PRO A 34 -5.67 8.96 -2.12
N ALA A 35 -6.91 8.96 -2.62
CA ALA A 35 -7.88 7.93 -2.30
C ALA A 35 -7.33 6.57 -2.74
N GLN A 36 -7.25 5.62 -1.82
CA GLN A 36 -6.72 4.27 -2.09
C GLN A 36 -7.65 3.44 -2.98
N SER A 37 -8.80 3.96 -3.40
CA SER A 37 -9.80 3.24 -4.21
C SER A 37 -9.20 2.63 -5.49
N ASP A 38 -8.21 3.29 -6.07
CA ASP A 38 -7.68 2.95 -7.40
C ASP A 38 -6.55 1.91 -7.35
N THR A 39 -6.16 1.48 -6.15
CA THR A 39 -5.09 0.49 -5.99
C THR A 39 -5.58 -0.94 -6.29
N PRO A 40 -4.76 -1.80 -6.91
CA PRO A 40 -5.16 -3.18 -7.19
C PRO A 40 -5.56 -3.95 -5.93
N VAL A 41 -6.50 -4.89 -6.04
CA VAL A 41 -6.90 -5.74 -4.90
C VAL A 41 -5.91 -6.89 -4.69
N HIS A 42 -5.41 -7.49 -5.77
CA HIS A 42 -4.52 -8.67 -5.72
C HIS A 42 -3.17 -8.38 -6.39
N GLY A 43 -2.21 -9.28 -6.18
CA GLY A 43 -0.89 -9.24 -6.84
C GLY A 43 0.14 -8.37 -6.13
N TRP A 44 -0.12 -7.98 -4.88
CA TRP A 44 0.87 -7.31 -4.06
C TRP A 44 1.94 -8.28 -3.60
N ASN A 45 3.19 -7.83 -3.52
CA ASN A 45 4.29 -8.59 -2.96
C ASN A 45 5.02 -7.77 -1.90
N VAL A 46 5.44 -8.42 -0.82
CA VAL A 46 6.37 -7.82 0.15
C VAL A 46 7.75 -7.74 -0.50
N CYS A 47 8.14 -6.55 -0.94
CA CYS A 47 9.41 -6.35 -1.64
C CYS A 47 10.58 -6.11 -0.70
N GLU A 48 10.32 -5.47 0.43
CA GLU A 48 11.36 -5.03 1.35
C GLU A 48 10.82 -5.04 2.77
N ASP A 49 11.65 -5.52 3.71
CA ASP A 49 11.45 -5.34 5.13
C ASP A 49 12.24 -4.10 5.59
N LEU A 50 11.54 -3.09 6.07
CA LEU A 50 12.09 -1.80 6.50
C LEU A 50 12.43 -1.78 8.00
N GLY A 51 12.27 -2.91 8.69
CA GLY A 51 12.55 -3.04 10.10
C GLY A 51 11.54 -2.32 11.00
N MET A 52 11.87 -2.27 12.29
CA MET A 52 11.14 -1.51 13.28
C MET A 52 11.37 0.00 13.10
N GLY A 53 10.30 0.80 13.04
CA GLY A 53 10.40 2.26 13.00
C GLY A 53 9.11 2.96 13.32
N ALA A 54 9.18 4.28 13.51
CA ALA A 54 8.01 5.10 13.83
C ALA A 54 7.07 5.23 12.63
N ILE A 55 5.76 5.17 12.90
CA ILE A 55 4.70 5.43 11.91
C ILE A 55 4.16 6.84 12.11
N PRO A 56 4.12 7.69 11.05
CA PRO A 56 3.54 9.02 11.14
C PRO A 56 2.11 9.00 11.70
N GLY A 57 1.86 9.80 12.74
CA GLY A 57 0.54 9.93 13.37
C GLY A 57 0.18 8.88 14.42
N LEU A 58 0.88 7.72 14.47
CA LEU A 58 0.58 6.67 15.44
C LEU A 58 1.35 6.84 16.77
N GLY A 59 2.53 7.44 16.73
CA GLY A 59 3.38 7.66 17.91
C GLY A 59 4.15 6.43 18.39
N ASP A 60 3.81 5.24 17.91
CA ASP A 60 4.48 3.97 18.25
C ASP A 60 5.43 3.48 17.15
N THR A 61 6.42 2.67 17.55
CA THR A 61 7.27 1.94 16.61
C THR A 61 6.63 0.61 16.21
N ARG A 62 6.57 0.34 14.90
CA ARG A 62 6.02 -0.89 14.32
C ARG A 62 7.00 -1.48 13.30
N GLN A 63 6.87 -2.77 13.03
CA GLN A 63 7.56 -3.40 11.91
C GLN A 63 6.95 -2.88 10.61
N ARG A 64 7.80 -2.45 9.67
CA ARG A 64 7.40 -1.77 8.43
C ARG A 64 7.82 -2.57 7.21
N PHE A 65 7.01 -2.50 6.15
CA PHE A 65 7.26 -3.18 4.89
C PHE A 65 7.02 -2.25 3.71
N ARG A 66 7.69 -2.56 2.59
CA ARG A 66 7.33 -2.04 1.27
C ARG A 66 6.59 -3.12 0.51
N LEU A 67 5.40 -2.79 0.00
CA LEU A 67 4.69 -3.66 -0.93
C LEU A 67 4.77 -3.09 -2.34
N CYS A 68 4.97 -3.95 -3.33
CA CYS A 68 4.94 -3.54 -4.74
C CYS A 68 3.91 -4.33 -5.55
N ASN A 69 3.36 -3.67 -6.58
CA ASN A 69 2.47 -4.29 -7.55
C ASN A 69 2.49 -3.49 -8.87
N SER A 70 3.06 -4.04 -9.94
CA SER A 70 2.92 -3.48 -11.31
C SER A 70 3.18 -1.95 -11.41
N GLY A 71 4.23 -1.47 -10.76
CA GLY A 71 4.58 -0.03 -10.71
C GLY A 71 3.98 0.76 -9.56
N TRP A 72 3.09 0.16 -8.76
CA TRP A 72 2.69 0.67 -7.46
C TRP A 72 3.72 0.29 -6.38
N GLU A 73 4.04 1.21 -5.49
CA GLU A 73 4.78 0.96 -4.25
C GLU A 73 4.12 1.67 -3.07
N ILE A 74 3.75 0.91 -2.04
CA ILE A 74 3.17 1.42 -0.79
C ILE A 74 4.04 1.04 0.41
N LEU A 75 3.95 1.83 1.48
CA LEU A 75 4.48 1.48 2.79
C LEU A 75 3.36 0.98 3.69
N THR A 76 3.62 -0.12 4.39
CA THR A 76 2.71 -0.73 5.34
C THR A 76 3.39 -1.04 6.66
N TYR A 77 2.60 -1.35 7.69
CA TYR A 77 3.10 -1.76 9.00
C TYR A 77 2.26 -2.86 9.65
N CYS A 78 2.88 -3.59 10.59
CA CYS A 78 2.24 -4.63 11.40
C CYS A 78 1.22 -4.08 12.41
N LEU A 79 0.01 -4.64 12.43
CA LEU A 79 -1.05 -4.29 13.36
C LEU A 79 -0.84 -4.85 14.77
N ASP A 80 -0.34 -6.07 14.88
CA ASP A 80 -0.21 -6.83 16.13
C ASP A 80 1.25 -7.27 16.34
N PRO A 81 1.98 -6.67 17.28
CA PRO A 81 3.41 -6.94 17.46
C PRO A 81 3.72 -8.33 18.03
N GLY A 82 2.70 -9.04 18.54
CA GLY A 82 2.83 -10.42 19.04
C GLY A 82 2.69 -11.50 17.97
N GLU A 83 2.24 -11.14 16.77
CA GLU A 83 2.03 -12.06 15.66
C GLU A 83 3.20 -12.02 14.67
N ALA A 84 3.43 -13.12 13.96
CA ALA A 84 4.56 -13.21 13.03
C ALA A 84 4.39 -12.22 11.86
N PRO A 85 5.45 -11.45 11.51
CA PRO A 85 5.41 -10.59 10.33
C PRO A 85 5.41 -11.41 9.03
N PRO A 86 4.90 -10.84 7.92
CA PRO A 86 5.02 -11.46 6.62
C PRO A 86 6.49 -11.49 6.16
N THR A 87 6.88 -12.55 5.45
CA THR A 87 8.23 -12.67 4.88
C THR A 87 8.36 -11.88 3.57
N VAL A 88 9.56 -11.39 3.27
CA VAL A 88 9.87 -10.82 1.94
C VAL A 88 9.58 -11.87 0.86
N GLY A 89 8.90 -11.45 -0.21
CA GLY A 89 8.39 -12.30 -1.28
C GLY A 89 7.00 -12.89 -1.04
N ALA A 90 6.37 -12.64 0.12
CA ALA A 90 4.99 -13.06 0.35
C ALA A 90 4.02 -12.29 -0.55
N MET A 91 3.10 -13.03 -1.18
CA MET A 91 2.00 -12.47 -1.96
C MET A 91 0.90 -12.00 -1.02
N CYS A 92 0.37 -10.80 -1.25
CA CYS A 92 -0.70 -10.22 -0.44
C CYS A 92 -1.90 -9.79 -1.29
N SER A 93 -3.05 -9.77 -0.64
CA SER A 93 -4.31 -9.24 -1.17
C SER A 93 -4.87 -8.19 -0.22
N ARG A 94 -5.40 -7.12 -0.78
CA ARG A 94 -6.10 -6.07 -0.06
C ARG A 94 -7.48 -6.59 0.37
N VAL A 95 -7.75 -6.58 1.67
CA VAL A 95 -9.00 -7.10 2.27
C VAL A 95 -9.92 -5.99 2.78
N SER A 96 -9.39 -4.79 3.00
CA SER A 96 -10.16 -3.56 3.26
C SER A 96 -9.50 -2.37 2.56
N GLU A 97 -9.99 -1.15 2.77
CA GLU A 97 -9.41 0.04 2.15
C GLU A 97 -7.90 0.17 2.37
N ASP A 98 -7.44 -0.07 3.60
CA ASP A 98 -6.06 0.11 4.07
C ASP A 98 -5.41 -1.17 4.62
N VAL A 99 -6.08 -2.34 4.63
CA VAL A 99 -5.55 -3.58 5.21
C VAL A 99 -5.27 -4.64 4.15
N TYR A 100 -4.12 -5.29 4.31
CA TYR A 100 -3.61 -6.33 3.43
C TYR A 100 -3.40 -7.62 4.22
N TRP A 101 -3.78 -8.72 3.59
CA TRP A 101 -3.59 -10.08 4.08
C TRP A 101 -2.61 -10.82 3.17
N CYS A 102 -1.55 -11.39 3.75
CA CYS A 102 -0.50 -12.07 2.99
C CYS A 102 -0.56 -13.60 3.13
N SER A 103 -0.89 -14.11 4.32
CA SER A 103 -1.09 -15.54 4.55
C SER A 103 -1.76 -15.78 5.90
N ASP A 104 -2.23 -17.01 6.16
CA ASP A 104 -2.77 -17.40 7.46
C ASP A 104 -1.71 -17.49 8.58
N ALA A 105 -0.43 -17.58 8.20
CA ALA A 105 0.69 -17.68 9.13
C ALA A 105 1.34 -16.32 9.46
N ALA A 106 0.86 -15.24 8.84
CA ALA A 106 1.36 -13.89 9.03
C ALA A 106 0.21 -12.97 9.45
N GLN A 107 0.53 -11.95 10.25
CA GLN A 107 -0.44 -10.93 10.60
C GLN A 107 -0.86 -10.09 9.39
N GLN A 108 -2.02 -9.45 9.53
CA GLN A 108 -2.45 -8.41 8.61
C GLN A 108 -1.57 -7.17 8.76
N ILE A 109 -1.34 -6.48 7.65
CA ILE A 109 -0.56 -5.25 7.59
C ILE A 109 -1.41 -4.10 7.07
N ARG A 110 -1.13 -2.89 7.53
CA ARG A 110 -1.91 -1.70 7.19
C ARG A 110 -1.09 -0.67 6.44
N PHE A 111 -1.67 -0.10 5.39
CA PHE A 111 -1.13 1.01 4.62
C PHE A 111 -0.99 2.27 5.48
N TYR A 112 0.09 3.04 5.26
CA TYR A 112 0.21 4.38 5.82
C TYR A 112 0.76 5.43 4.86
N GLU A 113 1.46 5.03 3.79
CA GLU A 113 2.07 5.98 2.86
C GLU A 113 2.18 5.40 1.44
N MET A 114 1.91 6.26 0.46
CA MET A 114 2.03 5.96 -0.97
C MET A 114 3.41 6.43 -1.43
N VAL A 115 4.29 5.52 -1.88
CA VAL A 115 5.62 5.87 -2.37
C VAL A 115 5.59 6.18 -3.86
N GLN A 116 4.98 5.28 -4.63
CA GLN A 116 4.97 5.34 -6.09
C GLN A 116 3.62 4.91 -6.64
N THR A 117 3.03 5.78 -7.46
CA THR A 117 1.88 5.47 -8.31
C THR A 117 2.39 5.16 -9.72
N PRO A 118 1.77 4.21 -10.47
CA PRO A 118 2.10 4.00 -11.87
C PRO A 118 2.00 5.31 -12.64
N ALA A 119 2.89 5.48 -13.62
CA ALA A 119 2.72 6.56 -14.57
C ALA A 119 1.32 6.44 -15.20
N PRO A 120 0.58 7.56 -15.36
CA PRO A 120 -0.68 7.53 -16.08
C PRO A 120 -0.46 6.90 -17.45
N GLU A 121 -1.29 5.93 -17.82
CA GLU A 121 -1.25 5.35 -19.16
C GLU A 121 -1.43 6.50 -20.16
N GLN A 122 -0.39 6.77 -20.95
CA GLN A 122 -0.49 7.82 -21.95
C GLN A 122 -1.57 7.41 -22.95
N PRO A 123 -2.50 8.32 -23.32
CA PRO A 123 -3.47 8.04 -24.36
C PRO A 123 -2.73 7.51 -25.60
N PRO A 124 -3.28 6.50 -26.31
CA PRO A 124 -2.65 6.03 -27.53
C PRO A 124 -2.40 7.21 -28.46
N ALA A 125 -1.16 7.35 -28.92
CA ALA A 125 -0.83 8.38 -29.89
C ALA A 125 -1.82 8.27 -31.06
N PRO A 126 -2.33 9.40 -31.60
CA PRO A 126 -3.32 9.36 -32.66
C PRO A 126 -2.79 8.53 -33.82
N THR A 127 -3.38 7.36 -34.05
CA THR A 127 -3.02 6.52 -35.18
C THR A 127 -3.38 7.29 -36.44
N HIS A 128 -2.38 7.65 -37.25
CA HIS A 128 -2.63 8.24 -38.55
C HIS A 128 -3.36 7.20 -39.41
N THR A 129 -4.69 7.31 -39.49
CA THR A 129 -5.49 6.53 -40.43
C THR A 129 -5.02 6.89 -41.84
N PRO A 130 -4.42 5.96 -42.61
CA PRO A 130 -4.04 6.24 -43.97
C PRO A 130 -5.30 6.61 -44.74
N THR A 131 -5.33 7.83 -45.29
CA THR A 131 -6.40 8.25 -46.18
C THR A 131 -6.29 7.40 -47.45
N PRO A 132 -7.33 6.66 -47.86
CA PRO A 132 -7.27 5.85 -49.07
C PRO A 132 -6.99 6.77 -50.27
N THR A 133 -5.80 6.65 -50.83
CA THR A 133 -5.46 7.32 -52.08
C THR A 133 -6.07 6.49 -53.20
N VAL A 134 -7.14 7.01 -53.82
CA VAL A 134 -7.77 6.40 -54.99
C VAL A 134 -6.76 6.47 -56.14
N THR A 135 -6.02 5.37 -56.34
CA THR A 135 -5.11 5.22 -57.47
C THR A 135 -5.89 4.55 -58.59
N SER A 136 -6.11 5.26 -59.69
CA SER A 136 -6.74 4.71 -60.89
C SER A 136 -5.74 3.78 -61.59
N THR A 137 -5.82 2.48 -61.31
CA THR A 137 -4.99 1.46 -61.97
C THR A 137 -5.50 1.23 -63.40
N PRO A 138 -4.66 1.38 -64.45
CA PRO A 138 -5.03 1.04 -65.81
C PRO A 138 -5.25 -0.48 -65.96
N THR A 139 -6.33 -0.84 -66.65
CA THR A 139 -6.79 -2.20 -66.93
C THR A 139 -5.71 -3.06 -67.61
N PRO A 140 -5.37 -4.25 -67.07
CA PRO A 140 -4.46 -5.18 -67.74
C PRO A 140 -5.15 -5.90 -68.91
N THR A 141 -4.45 -5.99 -70.04
CA THR A 141 -4.82 -6.80 -71.21
C THR A 141 -4.50 -8.27 -70.93
N ASN A 142 -5.52 -9.13 -70.94
CA ASN A 142 -5.38 -10.58 -70.77
C ASN A 142 -4.53 -11.19 -71.90
N THR A 143 -3.41 -11.82 -71.52
CA THR A 143 -2.68 -12.77 -72.36
C THR A 143 -2.79 -14.15 -71.71
N THR A 144 -3.37 -15.09 -72.44
CA THR A 144 -3.63 -16.47 -72.02
C THR A 144 -2.32 -17.26 -71.94
N GLN A 145 -1.95 -17.78 -70.76
CA GLN A 145 -0.82 -18.70 -70.56
C GLN A 145 -1.34 -20.08 -70.11
N PRO A 146 -0.72 -21.21 -70.54
CA PRO A 146 -1.23 -22.57 -70.29
C PRO A 146 -0.98 -23.07 -68.86
N PRO A 147 -1.70 -24.12 -68.41
CA PRO A 147 -1.66 -24.62 -67.05
C PRO A 147 -0.40 -25.46 -66.75
N SER A 148 0.20 -25.22 -65.58
CA SER A 148 1.26 -26.06 -64.98
C SER A 148 0.67 -27.03 -63.93
N PRO A 149 1.29 -28.21 -63.74
CA PRO A 149 0.79 -29.29 -62.89
C PRO A 149 0.93 -29.02 -61.37
N PRO A 150 0.23 -29.79 -60.51
CA PRO A 150 0.11 -29.53 -59.09
C PRO A 150 1.38 -29.95 -58.34
N GLN A 151 1.89 -29.06 -57.50
CA GLN A 151 3.00 -29.34 -56.59
C GLN A 151 2.48 -29.66 -55.19
N GLU A 152 3.15 -30.64 -54.64
CA GLU A 152 2.88 -31.52 -53.52
C GLU A 152 3.01 -30.81 -52.16
N SER A 153 2.19 -31.26 -51.21
CA SER A 153 2.09 -30.77 -49.84
C SER A 153 3.30 -31.19 -49.02
N GLU A 154 4.05 -30.24 -48.45
CA GLU A 154 5.02 -30.50 -47.38
C GLU A 154 4.34 -30.38 -46.02
N GLU A 155 4.41 -31.48 -45.29
CA GLU A 155 3.99 -31.71 -43.92
C GLU A 155 5.01 -31.08 -42.97
N GLU A 156 4.60 -30.05 -42.23
CA GLU A 156 5.47 -29.34 -41.28
C GLU A 156 5.54 -30.12 -39.96
N GLU A 157 6.74 -30.64 -39.71
CA GLU A 157 7.16 -31.46 -38.57
C GLU A 157 7.04 -30.68 -37.25
N GLU A 158 6.24 -31.22 -36.33
CA GLU A 158 6.03 -30.71 -34.99
C GLU A 158 7.30 -30.87 -34.14
N GLU A 159 7.99 -29.76 -33.91
CA GLU A 159 9.18 -29.68 -33.04
C GLU A 159 8.80 -29.95 -31.58
N ALA A 160 9.27 -31.10 -31.06
CA ALA A 160 9.03 -31.52 -29.69
C ALA A 160 9.63 -30.53 -28.67
N ALA A 161 8.77 -29.99 -27.82
CA ALA A 161 9.16 -29.14 -26.71
C ALA A 161 10.16 -29.84 -25.76
N PRO A 162 11.20 -29.14 -25.26
CA PRO A 162 12.17 -29.70 -24.34
C PRO A 162 11.51 -30.07 -23.01
N THR A 163 11.59 -31.35 -22.64
CA THR A 163 11.19 -31.89 -21.35
C THR A 163 11.97 -31.21 -20.23
N ALA A 164 11.33 -30.27 -19.54
CA ALA A 164 11.88 -29.63 -18.35
C ALA A 164 12.15 -30.69 -17.28
N GLN A 165 13.43 -30.88 -16.96
CA GLN A 165 13.88 -31.76 -15.90
C GLN A 165 13.33 -31.25 -14.56
N PRO A 166 12.65 -32.10 -13.75
CA PRO A 166 12.11 -31.67 -12.46
C PRO A 166 13.23 -31.16 -11.55
N ALA A 167 13.11 -29.91 -11.11
CA ALA A 167 13.99 -29.35 -10.11
C ALA A 167 13.93 -30.19 -8.82
N PRO A 168 15.06 -30.43 -8.13
CA PRO A 168 15.09 -31.15 -6.87
C PRO A 168 14.15 -30.49 -5.85
N ARG A 169 13.21 -31.28 -5.32
CA ARG A 169 12.26 -30.83 -4.30
C ARG A 169 13.04 -30.43 -3.03
N PRO A 170 12.80 -29.24 -2.45
CA PRO A 170 13.34 -28.89 -1.15
C PRO A 170 12.94 -29.93 -0.11
N GLN A 171 13.89 -30.38 0.70
CA GLN A 171 13.62 -31.35 1.76
C GLN A 171 12.61 -30.78 2.76
N PRO A 172 11.52 -31.51 3.08
CA PRO A 172 10.62 -31.10 4.14
C PRO A 172 11.27 -31.35 5.50
N GLY A 173 11.33 -30.31 6.33
CA GLY A 173 11.47 -30.46 7.78
C GLY A 173 12.89 -30.28 8.31
N GLY A 174 13.23 -29.04 8.66
CA GLY A 174 14.22 -28.77 9.70
C GLY A 174 13.59 -28.99 11.09
N PRO A 175 14.35 -29.47 12.09
CA PRO A 175 13.85 -29.67 13.45
C PRO A 175 13.40 -28.34 14.07
N GLY A 176 12.15 -28.31 14.51
CA GLY A 176 11.49 -27.13 15.05
C GLY A 176 12.23 -26.51 16.23
N ASN A 177 12.35 -25.19 16.19
CA ASN A 177 12.85 -24.36 17.29
C ASN A 177 11.74 -24.14 18.32
N LEU A 178 11.48 -25.14 19.17
CA LEU A 178 10.52 -25.07 20.29
C LEU A 178 11.19 -24.64 21.61
N GLY A 179 12.39 -24.04 21.56
CA GLY A 179 13.25 -23.86 22.74
C GLY A 179 13.17 -22.51 23.48
N TYR A 180 12.43 -21.51 22.99
CA TYR A 180 12.62 -20.12 23.48
C TYR A 180 11.47 -19.46 24.26
N LEU A 181 10.36 -20.16 24.55
CA LEU A 181 9.20 -19.55 25.23
C LEU A 181 8.98 -19.99 26.69
N LEU A 182 10.04 -20.17 27.47
CA LEU A 182 9.94 -20.35 28.93
C LEU A 182 10.80 -19.35 29.75
N ALA A 183 11.21 -18.23 29.17
CA ALA A 183 12.14 -17.28 29.83
C ALA A 183 11.66 -15.82 29.91
N ALA A 184 10.36 -15.56 29.97
CA ALA A 184 9.84 -14.22 30.27
C ALA A 184 8.73 -14.27 31.34
N GLY A 185 9.08 -14.83 32.48
CA GLY A 185 8.37 -14.59 33.73
C GLY A 185 8.79 -13.27 34.35
N PHE A 186 7.80 -12.56 34.91
CA PHE A 186 7.91 -11.67 36.07
C PHE A 186 8.88 -10.48 36.01
N THR A 187 8.32 -9.29 35.80
CA THR A 187 8.56 -8.00 36.49
C THR A 187 7.73 -6.97 35.71
N VAL A 188 6.81 -6.18 36.24
CA VAL A 188 6.97 -5.16 37.28
C VAL A 188 5.60 -4.89 37.92
N LEU A 189 5.50 -5.20 39.21
CA LEU A 189 4.67 -4.47 40.16
C LEU A 189 5.33 -3.10 40.40
N GLY A 190 4.58 -2.00 40.28
CA GLY A 190 4.93 -0.77 40.99
C GLY A 190 4.62 0.54 40.28
N GLY A 191 3.62 1.26 40.83
CA GLY A 191 3.84 2.66 41.23
C GLY A 191 3.29 3.77 40.32
N GLY A 192 2.34 4.53 40.86
CA GLY A 192 1.91 5.84 40.35
C GLY A 192 0.46 5.82 39.86
N GLY A 193 -0.57 6.10 40.65
CA GLY A 193 -0.66 7.21 41.58
C GLY A 193 -1.15 8.46 40.86
N PHE A 194 -2.45 8.56 40.57
CA PHE A 194 -3.15 9.85 40.48
C PHE A 194 -4.61 9.69 40.94
N THR A 195 -4.76 9.92 42.24
CA THR A 195 -5.99 10.31 42.93
C THR A 195 -6.42 11.73 42.47
N PHE A 196 -7.65 12.13 42.80
CA PHE A 196 -8.34 13.42 42.51
C PHE A 196 -9.01 13.44 41.12
N TYR A 197 -10.33 13.34 40.98
CA TYR A 197 -11.34 14.24 41.55
C TYR A 197 -12.69 13.53 41.77
N ARG A 198 -13.11 13.36 43.03
CA ARG A 198 -14.53 13.42 43.41
C ARG A 198 -14.81 14.81 43.95
N LEU A 199 -15.18 15.75 43.06
CA LEU A 199 -15.74 17.02 43.50
C LEU A 199 -17.24 16.82 43.74
N ALA A 200 -17.61 16.84 45.01
CA ALA A 200 -18.98 16.78 45.49
C ALA A 200 -19.80 17.97 44.96
N ILE A 201 -20.83 17.68 44.18
CA ILE A 201 -21.95 18.60 43.95
C ILE A 201 -22.94 18.36 45.10
N LYS A 202 -22.89 19.23 46.10
CA LYS A 202 -23.98 19.44 47.05
C LYS A 202 -24.20 20.95 47.16
N ARG A 203 -25.06 21.50 46.30
CA ARG A 203 -25.58 22.86 46.46
C ARG A 203 -26.91 22.80 47.19
N LYS A 204 -26.98 23.60 48.27
CA LYS A 204 -28.22 24.12 48.84
C LYS A 204 -28.84 25.12 47.88
#